data_AF-A0A7W5XLT6-F1
#
_entry.id   AF-A0A7W5XLT6-F1
#
_cell.length_a   1.000
_cell.length_b   1.000
_cell.length_c   1.000
_cell.angle_alpha   90.00
_cell.angle_beta   90.00
_cell.angle_gamma   90.00
#
_symmetry.space_group_name_H-M   'P 1'
#
loop_
_entity.id
_entity.type
_entity.pdbx_description
1 polymer ?
#
loop_
_entity_poly.entity_id
_entity_poly.type
_entity_poly.pdbx_seq_one_letter_code
_entity_poly.pdbx_strand_id
1 'polypeptide(L)'
;MLIPSQQMVAEQIRSARQGVFTELGVLRRRLAAEYGADACCPVTVQRHLRAIADLSFLALQKGEPVSMVTPYWRMVDPTSLLATRLAGGAGFIRERLAAER
;
A
#
# COMPACT_ATOMS: atom_id res chain seq x y z
N MET A 1 13.74 13.45 9.88
CA MET A 1 12.53 12.64 9.58
C MET A 1 11.91 13.08 8.25
N LEU A 2 11.66 12.14 7.35
CA LEU A 2 10.99 12.33 6.05
C LEU A 2 9.47 12.45 6.22
N ILE A 3 8.88 13.46 5.59
CA ILE A 3 7.43 13.56 5.35
C ILE A 3 7.19 13.16 3.88
N PRO A 4 6.76 11.93 3.58
CA PRO A 4 6.72 11.46 2.20
C PRO A 4 5.54 12.06 1.44
N SER A 5 5.72 12.25 0.12
CA SER A 5 4.62 12.50 -0.80
C SER A 5 3.80 11.22 -1.04
N GLN A 6 2.59 11.36 -1.59
CA GLN A 6 1.78 10.20 -1.96
C GLN A 6 2.47 9.35 -3.03
N GLN A 7 3.17 9.99 -3.99
CA GLN A 7 3.89 9.31 -5.07
C GLN A 7 5.03 8.44 -4.53
N MET A 8 5.84 8.97 -3.59
CA MET A 8 6.90 8.20 -2.93
C MET A 8 6.35 6.92 -2.28
N VAL A 9 5.22 7.01 -1.58
CA VAL A 9 4.58 5.85 -0.96
C VAL A 9 4.09 4.88 -2.04
N ALA A 10 3.43 5.37 -3.09
CA ALA A 10 2.91 4.52 -4.16
C ALA A 10 4.00 3.75 -4.91
N GLU A 11 5.13 4.40 -5.21
CA GLU A 11 6.30 3.77 -5.85
C GLU A 11 6.93 2.70 -4.95
N GLN A 12 7.07 2.98 -3.65
CA GLN A 12 7.56 1.98 -2.70
C GLN A 12 6.58 0.81 -2.48
N ILE A 13 5.27 1.01 -2.65
CA ILE A 13 4.31 -0.10 -2.67
C ILE A 13 4.50 -0.95 -3.93
N ARG A 14 4.69 -0.32 -5.10
CA ARG A 14 4.91 -1.04 -6.37
C ARG A 14 6.21 -1.84 -6.37
N SER A 15 7.25 -1.37 -5.66
CA SER A 15 8.53 -2.08 -5.50
C SER A 15 8.44 -3.29 -4.56
N ALA A 16 7.36 -3.43 -3.79
CA ALA A 16 7.18 -4.57 -2.89
C ALA A 16 6.91 -5.86 -3.68
N ARG A 17 7.46 -6.96 -3.16
CA ARG A 17 7.36 -8.29 -3.77
C ARG A 17 5.89 -8.67 -3.97
N GLN A 18 5.58 -9.10 -5.20
CA GLN A 18 4.27 -9.60 -5.57
C GLN A 18 3.86 -10.82 -4.72
N GLY A 19 2.60 -10.86 -4.29
CA GLY A 19 2.00 -11.96 -3.52
C GLY A 19 2.43 -12.03 -2.05
N VAL A 20 3.25 -11.08 -1.58
CA VAL A 20 3.81 -11.08 -0.23
C VAL A 20 3.34 -9.86 0.54
N PHE A 21 2.67 -10.11 1.67
CA PHE A 21 2.37 -9.06 2.65
C PHE A 21 3.67 -8.49 3.21
N THR A 22 3.80 -7.16 3.14
CA THR A 22 4.91 -6.39 3.68
C THR A 22 4.40 -5.41 4.71
N GLU A 23 4.97 -5.48 5.91
CA GLU A 23 4.69 -4.55 7.00
C GLU A 23 4.96 -3.09 6.61
N LEU A 24 4.08 -2.17 6.98
CA LEU A 24 4.29 -0.72 6.74
C LEU A 24 5.57 -0.18 7.39
N GLY A 25 6.05 -0.82 8.46
CA GLY A 25 7.35 -0.51 9.06
C GLY A 25 8.52 -0.71 8.08
N VAL A 26 8.46 -1.73 7.23
CA VAL A 26 9.47 -2.00 6.20
C VAL A 26 9.45 -0.90 5.14
N LEU A 27 8.25 -0.54 4.64
CA LEU A 27 8.09 0.55 3.67
C LEU A 27 8.69 1.86 4.20
N ARG A 28 8.40 2.20 5.47
CA ARG A 28 8.94 3.42 6.11
C ARG A 28 10.46 3.42 6.21
N ARG A 29 11.06 2.29 6.60
CA ARG A 29 12.52 2.16 6.68
C ARG A 29 13.17 2.28 5.31
N ARG A 30 12.58 1.71 4.26
CA ARG A 30 13.06 1.85 2.88
C ARG A 30 13.02 3.29 2.40
N LEU A 31 11.89 3.98 2.59
CA LEU A 31 11.78 5.41 2.27
C LEU A 31 12.80 6.26 3.04
N ALA A 32 12.97 6.01 4.33
CA ALA A 32 13.92 6.74 5.14
C ALA A 32 15.36 6.57 4.60
N ALA A 33 15.77 5.33 4.32
CA ALA A 33 17.07 5.01 3.77
C ALA A 33 17.30 5.60 2.37
N GLU A 34 16.31 5.48 1.47
CA GLU A 34 16.38 5.98 0.09
C GLU A 34 16.61 7.50 0.03
N TYR A 35 16.00 8.25 0.94
CA TYR A 35 16.07 9.72 0.96
C TYR A 35 17.01 10.27 2.04
N GLY A 36 17.88 9.45 2.63
CA GLY A 36 18.89 9.89 3.59
C GLY A 36 18.33 10.48 4.89
N ALA A 37 17.18 10.00 5.35
CA ALA A 37 16.53 10.44 6.59
C ALA A 37 16.59 9.36 7.68
N ASP A 38 16.61 9.77 8.95
CA ASP A 38 16.64 8.82 10.08
C ASP A 38 15.35 7.99 10.23
N ALA A 39 14.23 8.58 9.81
CA ALA A 39 12.91 7.98 9.94
C ALA A 39 11.93 8.56 8.92
N CYS A 40 10.81 7.89 8.71
CA CYS A 40 9.70 8.33 7.86
C CYS A 40 8.40 8.44 8.68
N CYS A 41 7.65 9.54 8.51
CA CYS A 41 6.48 9.86 9.32
C CYS A 41 5.38 8.78 9.19
N PRO A 42 5.01 8.09 10.29
CA PRO A 42 4.00 7.03 10.24
C PRO A 42 2.61 7.54 9.88
N VAL A 43 2.22 8.71 10.38
CA VAL A 43 0.89 9.27 10.17
C VAL A 43 0.67 9.64 8.70
N THR A 44 1.67 10.27 8.06
CA THR A 44 1.59 10.63 6.64
C THR A 44 1.53 9.40 5.74
N VAL A 45 2.32 8.36 6.03
CA VAL A 45 2.26 7.08 5.29
C VAL A 45 0.88 6.43 5.41
N GLN A 46 0.29 6.40 6.60
CA GLN A 46 -1.06 5.85 6.78
C GLN A 46 -2.13 6.64 6.02
N ARG A 47 -2.04 7.98 6.03
CA ARG A 47 -2.96 8.84 5.24
C ARG A 47 -2.85 8.55 3.75
N HIS A 48 -1.64 8.46 3.22
CA HIS A 48 -1.42 8.16 1.80
C HIS A 48 -1.85 6.75 1.43
N LEU A 49 -1.61 5.75 2.29
CA LEU A 49 -2.08 4.38 2.05
C LEU A 49 -3.59 4.32 1.86
N ARG A 50 -4.36 5.07 2.67
CA ARG A 50 -5.81 5.16 2.52
C ARG A 50 -6.22 5.76 1.18
N ALA A 51 -5.67 6.92 0.82
CA ALA A 51 -5.97 7.57 -0.45
C ALA A 51 -5.61 6.67 -1.65
N ILE A 52 -4.45 6.00 -1.59
CA ILE A 52 -4.00 5.04 -2.59
C ILE A 52 -4.97 3.85 -2.68
N ALA A 53 -5.46 3.34 -1.55
CA ALA A 53 -6.43 2.25 -1.53
C ALA A 53 -7.74 2.65 -2.21
N ASP A 54 -8.29 3.83 -1.89
CA ASP A 54 -9.52 4.35 -2.48
C ASP A 54 -9.38 4.51 -4.00
N LEU A 55 -8.28 5.14 -4.46
CA LEU A 55 -8.01 5.35 -5.88
C LEU A 55 -7.81 4.02 -6.63
N SER A 56 -7.02 3.10 -6.06
CA SER A 56 -6.71 1.83 -6.71
C SER A 56 -7.94 0.92 -6.78
N PHE A 57 -8.74 0.88 -5.71
CA PHE A 57 -9.98 0.12 -5.70
C PHE A 57 -10.99 0.69 -6.70
N LEU A 58 -11.20 2.01 -6.72
CA LEU A 58 -12.11 2.64 -7.67
C LEU A 58 -11.70 2.43 -9.12
N ALA A 59 -10.39 2.51 -9.43
CA ALA A 59 -9.87 2.24 -10.77
C ALA A 59 -10.18 0.80 -11.21
N LEU A 60 -9.97 -0.18 -10.34
CA LEU A 60 -10.33 -1.58 -10.62
C LEU A 60 -11.83 -1.77 -10.81
N GLN A 61 -12.66 -1.10 -10.01
CA GLN A 61 -14.12 -1.12 -10.18
C GLN A 61 -14.58 -0.51 -11.51
N LYS A 62 -13.77 0.37 -12.11
CA LYS A 62 -14.01 0.95 -13.45
C LYS A 62 -13.46 0.08 -14.58
N GLY A 63 -12.85 -1.06 -14.28
CA GLY A 63 -12.30 -1.98 -15.27
C GLY A 63 -10.85 -1.67 -15.68
N GLU A 64 -10.15 -0.78 -14.98
CA GLU A 64 -8.72 -0.56 -15.22
C GLU A 64 -7.93 -1.85 -14.94
N PRO A 65 -6.91 -2.17 -15.74
CA PRO A 65 -6.10 -3.36 -15.52
C PRO A 65 -5.30 -3.26 -14.21
N VAL A 66 -5.08 -4.40 -13.55
CA VAL A 66 -4.35 -4.48 -12.27
C VAL A 66 -2.94 -3.91 -12.37
N SER A 67 -2.31 -4.00 -13.54
CA SER A 67 -0.97 -3.44 -13.80
C SER A 67 -0.91 -1.91 -13.69
N MET A 68 -2.03 -1.20 -13.80
CA MET A 68 -2.08 0.27 -13.79
C MET A 68 -2.36 0.87 -12.40
N VAL A 69 -2.85 0.06 -11.46
CA VAL A 69 -3.16 0.52 -10.10
C VAL A 69 -2.00 0.30 -9.13
N THR A 70 -2.06 0.93 -7.97
CA THR A 70 -1.05 0.69 -6.93
C THR A 70 -1.51 -0.49 -6.07
N PRO A 71 -0.71 -1.57 -5.93
CA PRO A 71 -1.15 -2.80 -5.26
C PRO A 71 -1.10 -2.66 -3.73
N TYR A 72 -1.94 -1.78 -3.17
CA TYR A 72 -1.96 -1.45 -1.74
C TYR A 72 -2.22 -2.67 -0.86
N TRP A 73 -2.90 -3.70 -1.39
CA TRP A 73 -3.14 -4.97 -0.70
C TRP A 73 -1.86 -5.68 -0.25
N ARG A 74 -0.71 -5.38 -0.87
CA ARG A 74 0.60 -5.88 -0.41
C ARG A 74 1.05 -5.29 0.92
N MET A 75 0.48 -4.17 1.36
CA MET A 75 0.86 -3.48 2.60
C MET A 75 -0.09 -3.72 3.77
N VAL A 76 -1.10 -4.58 3.60
CA VAL A 76 -2.18 -4.73 4.58
C VAL A 76 -2.38 -6.19 4.91
N ASP A 77 -2.28 -6.54 6.19
CA ASP A 77 -2.66 -7.85 6.68
C ASP A 77 -4.18 -8.03 6.52
N PRO A 78 -4.68 -9.02 5.74
CA PRO A 78 -6.10 -9.25 5.52
C PRO A 78 -6.90 -9.59 6.79
N THR A 79 -6.23 -9.93 7.90
CA THR A 79 -6.87 -10.25 9.18
C THR A 79 -6.96 -9.04 10.12
N SER A 80 -6.31 -7.93 9.77
CA SER A 80 -6.25 -6.73 10.60
C SER A 80 -7.53 -5.89 10.55
N LEU A 81 -7.79 -5.12 11.61
CA LEU A 81 -8.85 -4.09 11.62
C LEU A 81 -8.62 -2.97 10.58
N LEU A 82 -7.39 -2.79 10.10
CA LEU A 82 -7.10 -1.83 9.04
C LEU A 82 -7.72 -2.30 7.72
N ALA A 83 -7.62 -3.61 7.42
CA ALA A 83 -8.16 -4.20 6.21
C ALA A 83 -9.67 -3.99 6.09
N THR A 84 -10.41 -4.11 7.19
CA THR A 84 -11.88 -3.91 7.19
C THR A 84 -12.29 -2.46 6.93
N ARG A 85 -11.39 -1.51 7.20
CA ARG A 85 -11.67 -0.09 6.99
C ARG A 85 -11.29 0.38 5.59
N LEU A 86 -10.35 -0.28 4.89
CA LEU A 86 -9.84 0.18 3.57
C LEU A 86 -10.82 -0.19 2.44
N ALA A 87 -10.72 0.51 1.32
CA ALA A 87 -11.60 0.30 0.17
C ALA A 87 -11.58 -1.16 -0.31
N GLY A 88 -12.76 -1.76 -0.51
CA GLY A 88 -12.90 -3.19 -0.85
C GLY A 88 -12.84 -4.15 0.35
N GLY A 89 -12.36 -3.70 1.51
CA GLY A 89 -12.36 -4.48 2.74
C GLY A 89 -11.39 -5.67 2.74
N ALA A 90 -11.45 -6.46 3.82
CA ALA A 90 -10.55 -7.59 4.05
C ALA A 90 -10.65 -8.72 3.01
N GLY A 91 -11.86 -8.97 2.48
CA GLY A 91 -12.09 -9.99 1.46
C GLY A 91 -11.33 -9.67 0.17
N PHE A 92 -11.51 -8.45 -0.35
CA PHE A 92 -10.82 -7.97 -1.55
C PHE A 92 -9.29 -8.03 -1.41
N ILE A 93 -8.75 -7.56 -0.27
CA ILE A 93 -7.30 -7.58 -0.02
C ILE A 93 -6.76 -9.02 -0.05
N ARG A 94 -7.48 -9.98 0.56
CA ARG A 94 -7.11 -11.40 0.57
C ARG A 94 -7.13 -11.98 -0.83
N GLU A 95 -8.19 -11.73 -1.60
CA GLU A 95 -8.33 -12.19 -2.98
C GLU A 95 -7.20 -11.66 -3.87
N ARG A 96 -6.86 -10.37 -3.75
CA ARG A 96 -5.77 -9.77 -4.54
C ARG A 96 -4.40 -10.34 -4.20
N LEU A 97 -4.10 -10.56 -2.91
CA LEU A 97 -2.86 -11.23 -2.50
C LEU A 97 -2.78 -12.67 -3.00
N ALA A 98 -3.90 -13.41 -3.01
CA ALA A 98 -3.94 -14.78 -3.49
C ALA A 98 -3.81 -14.87 -5.01
N ALA A 99 -4.38 -13.91 -5.76
CA ALA A 99 -4.31 -13.85 -7.22
C ALA A 99 -2.90 -13.51 -7.77
N GLU A 100 -1.98 -13.09 -6.90
CA GLU A 100 -0.60 -12.76 -7.23
C GLU A 100 0.38 -13.96 -7.08
N ARG A 101 -0.13 -15.16 -6.77
CA ARG A 101 0.64 -16.39 -6.59
C ARG A 101 0.79 -17.21 -7.87
#